data_AF-A0A921MMH4-F1
#
_entry.id   AF-A0A921MMH4-F1
#
_cell.length_a   1.000
_cell.length_b   1.000
_cell.length_c   1.000
_cell.angle_alpha   90.00
_cell.angle_beta   90.00
_cell.angle_gamma   90.00
#
_symmetry.space_group_name_H-M   'P 1'
#
loop_
_entity.id
_entity.type
_entity.pdbx_description
1 polymer ?
#
loop_
_entity_poly.entity_id
_entity_poly.type
_entity_poly.pdbx_seq_one_letter_code
_entity_poly.pdbx_strand_id
1 'polypeptide(L)'
;MKKSALLGLALTLALLPAGCGQDAAGPSAEIPPFSYSEVQDTYGENVPGVLRDGFQNTSPLAIDSAEEAAQRALAECTIPYDSVTCRYDSEADMWDVCFFTSGVVGGCQDVYLNGSGVTCLIVYGE
;
A
#
# COMPACT_ATOMS: atom_id res chain seq x y z
N MET A 1 53.00 -44.19 -13.18
CA MET A 1 53.23 -42.80 -12.72
C MET A 1 52.13 -42.50 -11.70
N LYS A 2 52.38 -42.70 -10.40
CA LYS A 2 52.92 -41.74 -9.40
C LYS A 2 51.97 -40.55 -9.12
N LYS A 3 51.36 -40.61 -7.91
CA LYS A 3 51.27 -39.54 -6.90
C LYS A 3 50.27 -38.41 -7.25
N SER A 4 49.45 -37.83 -6.36
CA SER A 4 49.55 -37.59 -4.92
C SER A 4 48.19 -37.20 -4.34
N ALA A 5 48.06 -37.40 -3.03
CA ALA A 5 47.06 -36.78 -2.16
C ALA A 5 47.15 -35.24 -2.11
N LEU A 6 46.06 -34.58 -1.77
CA LEU A 6 46.04 -33.29 -1.07
C LEU A 6 44.95 -33.37 0.01
N LEU A 7 45.34 -33.51 1.28
CA LEU A 7 45.63 -32.44 2.24
C LEU A 7 44.38 -31.66 2.63
N GLY A 8 43.97 -31.84 3.88
CA GLY A 8 42.89 -31.10 4.50
C GLY A 8 43.27 -29.63 4.76
N LEU A 9 42.23 -28.86 5.05
CA LEU A 9 42.38 -27.59 5.75
C LEU A 9 41.22 -27.47 6.73
N ALA A 10 41.53 -27.72 8.00
CA ALA A 10 40.67 -27.34 9.11
C ALA A 10 40.68 -25.81 9.20
N LEU A 11 39.52 -25.18 8.99
CA LEU A 11 39.34 -23.75 9.20
C LEU A 11 38.59 -23.55 10.52
N THR A 12 39.34 -23.60 11.62
CA THR A 12 38.91 -22.98 12.88
C THR A 12 39.21 -21.49 12.79
N LEU A 13 38.18 -20.66 12.61
CA LEU A 13 38.30 -19.22 12.75
C LEU A 13 37.48 -18.73 13.96
N ALA A 14 38.26 -18.20 14.90
CA ALA A 14 37.99 -17.54 16.18
C ALA A 14 36.56 -17.04 16.49
N LEU A 15 36.11 -17.36 17.71
CA LEU A 15 35.27 -16.47 18.51
C LEU A 15 36.02 -15.14 18.77
N LEU A 16 35.30 -14.01 18.70
CA LEU A 16 35.22 -12.93 19.72
C LEU A 16 34.29 -11.79 19.22
N PRO A 17 33.83 -10.87 20.11
CA PRO A 17 32.43 -10.46 20.22
C PRO A 17 32.20 -9.03 19.70
N ALA A 18 31.00 -8.52 19.99
CA ALA A 18 30.52 -7.16 19.79
C ALA A 18 29.68 -6.96 18.53
N GLY A 19 28.42 -6.66 18.80
CA GLY A 19 27.45 -6.21 17.83
C GLY A 19 26.16 -6.06 18.60
N CYS A 20 26.03 -4.95 19.33
CA CYS A 20 24.75 -4.50 19.85
C CYS A 20 23.71 -4.67 18.76
N GLY A 21 22.55 -5.23 19.11
CA GLY A 21 21.42 -5.39 18.21
C GLY A 21 21.23 -4.11 17.43
N GLN A 22 21.46 -4.17 16.13
CA GLN A 22 20.97 -3.16 15.23
C GLN A 22 19.48 -3.46 15.10
N ASP A 23 18.68 -2.82 15.96
CA ASP A 23 17.32 -2.44 15.60
C ASP A 23 17.44 -1.52 14.37
N ALA A 24 17.63 -2.14 13.22
CA ALA A 24 17.40 -1.50 11.94
C ALA A 24 15.89 -1.53 11.73
N ALA A 25 15.16 -0.69 12.46
CA ALA A 25 13.93 -0.15 11.94
C ALA A 25 14.33 0.59 10.66
N GLY A 26 14.13 -0.07 9.52
CA GLY A 26 14.26 0.58 8.21
C GLY A 26 13.41 1.86 8.20
N PRO A 27 13.74 2.84 7.35
CA PRO A 27 12.91 4.04 7.25
C PRO A 27 11.48 3.61 6.94
N SER A 28 10.57 3.83 7.90
CA SER A 28 9.14 3.77 7.62
C SER A 28 8.90 4.81 6.53
N ALA A 29 8.56 4.34 5.32
CA ALA A 29 8.17 5.25 4.26
C ALA A 29 6.95 6.03 4.78
N GLU A 30 7.11 7.34 4.96
CA GLU A 30 6.00 8.19 5.37
C GLU A 30 4.90 8.13 4.29
N ILE A 31 3.66 7.96 4.75
CA ILE A 31 2.49 7.95 3.89
C ILE A 31 2.20 9.41 3.47
N PRO A 32 2.14 9.71 2.16
CA PRO A 32 1.89 11.08 1.72
C PRO A 32 0.52 11.59 2.17
N PRO A 33 0.41 12.86 2.59
CA PRO A 33 -0.87 13.45 2.95
C PRO A 33 -1.71 13.86 1.73
N PHE A 34 -3.01 14.03 1.92
CA PHE A 34 -3.94 14.70 1.00
C PHE A 34 -5.10 15.35 1.81
N SER A 35 -5.99 16.08 1.13
CA SER A 35 -7.21 16.62 1.73
C SER A 35 -8.46 15.97 1.11
N TYR A 36 -9.22 15.23 1.92
CA TYR A 36 -10.48 14.64 1.49
C TYR A 36 -11.57 15.69 1.29
N SER A 37 -11.54 16.82 2.00
CA SER A 37 -12.46 17.93 1.72
C SER A 37 -12.27 18.50 0.30
N GLU A 38 -11.03 18.64 -0.17
CA GLU A 38 -10.77 19.09 -1.55
C GLU A 38 -11.26 18.08 -2.60
N VAL A 39 -11.17 16.77 -2.28
CA VAL A 39 -11.75 15.70 -3.11
C VAL A 39 -13.26 15.84 -3.19
N GLN A 40 -13.94 16.11 -2.06
CA GLN A 40 -15.40 16.31 -2.02
C GLN A 40 -15.83 17.56 -2.80
N ASP A 41 -15.07 18.65 -2.72
CA ASP A 41 -15.34 19.87 -3.49
C ASP A 41 -15.15 19.67 -5.00
N THR A 42 -14.16 18.85 -5.38
CA THR A 42 -13.86 18.52 -6.78
C THR A 42 -14.92 17.61 -7.38
N TYR A 43 -15.23 16.52 -6.68
CA TYR A 43 -16.19 15.52 -7.13
C TYR A 43 -17.52 15.80 -6.46
N GLY A 44 -18.28 16.76 -6.97
CA GLY A 44 -19.65 17.03 -6.53
C GLY A 44 -20.64 15.90 -6.87
N GLU A 45 -21.94 16.16 -6.70
CA GLU A 45 -22.99 15.21 -7.07
C GLU A 45 -23.12 15.05 -8.60
N ASN A 46 -23.42 13.83 -9.07
CA ASN A 46 -23.66 13.48 -10.48
C ASN A 46 -22.46 13.64 -11.44
N VAL A 47 -21.23 13.63 -10.91
CA VAL A 47 -20.02 13.59 -11.76
C VAL A 47 -19.86 12.18 -12.36
N PRO A 48 -19.71 12.05 -13.69
CA PRO A 48 -19.43 10.76 -14.33
C PRO A 48 -18.17 10.11 -13.74
N GLY A 49 -18.19 8.79 -13.57
CA GLY A 49 -17.07 8.05 -12.99
C GLY A 49 -16.98 8.14 -11.46
N VAL A 50 -17.94 8.76 -10.77
CA VAL A 50 -17.96 8.84 -9.31
C VAL A 50 -19.08 7.96 -8.73
N LEU A 51 -18.71 6.99 -7.89
CA LEU A 51 -19.62 6.12 -7.15
C LEU A 51 -19.67 6.52 -5.67
N ARG A 52 -20.89 6.54 -5.11
CA ARG A 52 -21.17 6.88 -3.70
C ARG A 52 -21.93 5.78 -2.95
N ASP A 53 -22.30 4.72 -3.65
CA ASP A 53 -23.03 3.59 -3.11
C ASP A 53 -22.62 2.30 -3.84
N GLY A 54 -23.24 1.17 -3.45
CA GLY A 54 -22.97 -0.13 -4.07
C GLY A 54 -21.62 -0.76 -3.68
N PHE A 55 -20.96 -0.22 -2.66
CA PHE A 55 -19.64 -0.65 -2.20
C PHE A 55 -19.64 -2.07 -1.60
N GLN A 56 -18.51 -2.75 -1.73
CA GLN A 56 -18.26 -4.05 -1.09
C GLN A 56 -17.91 -3.89 0.38
N ASN A 57 -17.09 -2.89 0.72
CA ASN A 57 -16.64 -2.65 2.10
C ASN A 57 -17.64 -1.78 2.87
N THR A 58 -18.71 -2.40 3.33
CA THR A 58 -19.78 -1.73 4.10
C THR A 58 -19.73 -2.00 5.60
N SER A 59 -18.97 -3.01 6.02
CA SER A 59 -18.81 -3.39 7.43
C SER A 59 -17.49 -2.88 7.99
N PRO A 60 -17.47 -2.30 9.21
CA PRO A 60 -16.26 -1.80 9.83
C PRO A 60 -15.18 -2.88 10.02
N LEU A 61 -13.96 -2.54 9.65
CA LEU A 61 -12.73 -3.27 9.93
C LEU A 61 -11.59 -2.22 10.02
N ALA A 62 -10.99 -2.08 11.19
CA ALA A 62 -9.94 -1.08 11.41
C ALA A 62 -8.76 -1.27 10.44
N ILE A 63 -8.21 -0.15 9.99
CA ILE A 63 -7.06 -0.08 9.08
C ILE A 63 -5.97 0.72 9.79
N ASP A 64 -4.86 0.06 10.11
CA ASP A 64 -3.75 0.66 10.84
C ASP A 64 -2.54 0.94 9.93
N SER A 65 -2.61 0.57 8.64
CA SER A 65 -1.51 0.73 7.69
C SER A 65 -1.97 0.90 6.24
N ALA A 66 -1.07 1.44 5.41
CA ALA A 66 -1.28 1.55 3.96
C ALA A 66 -1.45 0.17 3.28
N GLU A 67 -0.75 -0.87 3.77
CA GLU A 67 -0.90 -2.22 3.23
C GLU A 67 -2.31 -2.77 3.48
N GLU A 68 -2.83 -2.61 4.70
CA GLU A 68 -4.20 -3.01 5.04
C GLU A 68 -5.22 -2.19 4.26
N ALA A 69 -4.99 -0.89 4.05
CA ALA A 69 -5.84 -0.04 3.22
C ALA A 69 -5.91 -0.57 1.78
N ALA A 70 -4.75 -0.88 1.18
CA ALA A 70 -4.67 -1.42 -0.17
C ALA A 70 -5.37 -2.78 -0.29
N GLN A 71 -5.13 -3.69 0.66
CA GLN A 71 -5.76 -5.00 0.69
C GLN A 71 -7.28 -4.90 0.83
N ARG A 72 -7.76 -3.98 1.69
CA ARG A 72 -9.19 -3.74 1.88
C ARG A 72 -9.83 -3.14 0.63
N ALA A 73 -9.20 -2.12 0.04
CA ALA A 73 -9.70 -1.41 -1.14
C ALA A 73 -9.75 -2.30 -2.39
N LEU A 74 -8.88 -3.32 -2.49
CA LEU A 74 -8.84 -4.24 -3.63
C LEU A 74 -10.20 -4.94 -3.88
N ALA A 75 -11.02 -5.13 -2.84
CA ALA A 75 -12.37 -5.69 -2.99
C ALA A 75 -13.30 -4.83 -3.85
N GLU A 76 -13.03 -3.53 -3.99
CA GLU A 76 -13.80 -2.60 -4.81
C GLU A 76 -13.33 -2.57 -6.28
N CYS A 77 -12.16 -3.16 -6.59
CA CYS A 77 -11.63 -3.17 -7.95
C CYS A 77 -12.49 -4.07 -8.85
N THR A 78 -12.94 -3.51 -9.97
CA THR A 78 -13.75 -4.26 -10.96
C THR A 78 -12.89 -4.90 -12.06
N ILE A 79 -11.65 -4.45 -12.20
CA ILE A 79 -10.65 -4.94 -13.15
C ILE A 79 -9.30 -5.10 -12.43
N PRO A 80 -8.36 -5.90 -12.99
CA PRO A 80 -7.02 -6.00 -12.43
C PRO A 80 -6.17 -4.75 -12.72
N TYR A 81 -5.38 -4.37 -11.73
CA TYR A 81 -4.34 -3.33 -11.79
C TYR A 81 -3.00 -3.93 -11.35
N ASP A 82 -1.88 -3.37 -11.82
CA ASP A 82 -0.53 -3.86 -11.47
C ASP A 82 0.17 -2.98 -10.42
N SER A 83 -0.38 -1.80 -10.13
CA SER A 83 0.22 -0.79 -9.29
C SER A 83 -0.81 -0.19 -8.35
N VAL A 84 -0.35 0.18 -7.15
CA VAL A 84 -1.15 0.85 -6.12
C VAL A 84 -0.33 1.91 -5.41
N THR A 85 -0.95 3.03 -5.08
CA THR A 85 -0.42 4.03 -4.16
C THR A 85 -1.44 4.31 -3.05
N CYS A 86 -0.94 4.76 -1.90
CA CYS A 86 -1.78 5.08 -0.75
C CYS A 86 -1.41 6.46 -0.22
N ARG A 87 -2.42 7.24 0.12
CA ARG A 87 -2.32 8.52 0.81
C ARG A 87 -3.26 8.52 2.02
N TYR A 88 -2.99 9.39 2.98
CA TYR A 88 -3.81 9.48 4.18
C TYR A 88 -4.11 10.91 4.59
N ASP A 89 -5.37 11.19 4.87
CA ASP A 89 -5.84 12.43 5.47
C ASP A 89 -6.16 12.16 6.94
N SER A 90 -5.29 12.64 7.83
CA SER A 90 -5.47 12.47 9.27
C SER A 90 -6.56 13.35 9.87
N GLU A 91 -6.96 14.43 9.20
CA GLU A 91 -8.04 15.31 9.67
C GLU A 91 -9.41 14.69 9.41
N ALA A 92 -9.57 14.08 8.23
CA ALA A 92 -10.79 13.38 7.84
C ALA A 92 -10.82 11.89 8.23
N ASP A 93 -9.73 11.35 8.78
CA ASP A 93 -9.54 9.93 9.07
C ASP A 93 -9.76 9.06 7.82
N MET A 94 -9.14 9.47 6.70
CA MET A 94 -9.46 8.97 5.36
C MET A 94 -8.24 8.46 4.61
N TRP A 95 -8.36 7.24 4.09
CA TRP A 95 -7.42 6.67 3.14
C TRP A 95 -7.86 7.00 1.73
N ASP A 96 -6.88 7.26 0.87
CA ASP A 96 -7.03 7.28 -0.58
C ASP A 96 -6.11 6.21 -1.17
N VAL A 97 -6.72 5.20 -1.78
CA VAL A 97 -6.02 4.08 -2.41
C VAL A 97 -6.25 4.15 -3.92
N CYS A 98 -5.19 4.50 -4.66
CA CYS A 98 -5.25 4.64 -6.11
C CYS A 98 -4.68 3.39 -6.78
N PHE A 99 -5.51 2.68 -7.55
CA PHE A 99 -5.10 1.56 -8.38
C PHE A 99 -4.93 1.99 -9.83
N PHE A 100 -3.84 1.56 -10.48
CA PHE A 100 -3.54 1.91 -11.87
C PHE A 100 -2.66 0.84 -12.54
N THR A 101 -2.57 0.93 -13.87
CA THR A 101 -1.66 0.10 -14.67
C THR A 101 -0.46 0.93 -15.09
N SER A 102 0.73 0.53 -14.69
CA SER A 102 1.97 1.26 -14.97
C SER A 102 2.18 1.46 -16.47
N GLY A 103 2.42 2.70 -16.88
CA GLY A 103 2.64 3.07 -18.28
C GLY A 103 1.36 3.26 -19.10
N VAL A 104 0.17 3.12 -18.49
CA VAL A 104 -1.12 3.48 -19.10
C VAL A 104 -1.58 4.83 -18.56
N VAL A 105 -2.04 5.69 -19.46
CA VAL A 105 -2.66 6.98 -19.09
C VAL A 105 -4.16 6.74 -18.95
N GLY A 106 -4.72 7.19 -17.83
CA GLY A 106 -6.14 7.06 -17.53
C GLY A 106 -6.55 5.68 -17.00
N GLY A 107 -7.83 5.54 -16.69
CA GLY A 107 -8.42 4.29 -16.19
C GLY A 107 -8.01 3.90 -14.77
N CYS A 108 -7.46 4.82 -13.97
CA CYS A 108 -7.19 4.57 -12.56
C CYS A 108 -8.50 4.46 -11.77
N GLN A 109 -8.43 3.83 -10.61
CA GLN A 109 -9.54 3.75 -9.66
C GLN A 109 -9.03 4.20 -8.29
N ASP A 110 -9.52 5.34 -7.83
CA ASP A 110 -9.30 5.83 -6.47
C ASP A 110 -10.41 5.33 -5.57
N VAL A 111 -10.06 4.67 -4.48
CA VAL A 111 -10.98 4.13 -3.47
C VAL A 111 -10.70 4.85 -2.15
N TYR A 112 -11.74 5.52 -1.62
CA TYR A 112 -11.64 6.24 -0.36
C TYR A 112 -12.27 5.44 0.78
N LEU A 113 -11.46 5.07 1.76
CA LEU A 113 -11.86 4.28 2.94
C LEU A 113 -11.69 5.11 4.21
N ASN A 114 -12.67 5.12 5.10
CA ASN A 114 -12.47 5.73 6.42
C ASN A 114 -11.52 4.89 7.30
N GLY A 115 -11.09 5.40 8.46
CA GLY A 115 -10.23 4.67 9.39
C GLY A 115 -10.85 3.38 9.94
N SER A 116 -12.16 3.22 9.78
CA SER A 116 -12.90 1.97 10.04
C SER A 116 -13.02 1.05 8.81
N GLY A 117 -12.31 1.33 7.72
CA GLY A 117 -12.27 0.49 6.52
C GLY A 117 -13.59 0.32 5.77
N VAL A 118 -14.49 1.30 5.90
CA VAL A 118 -15.72 1.41 5.11
C VAL A 118 -15.46 2.32 3.91
N THR A 119 -15.85 1.88 2.72
CA THR A 119 -15.73 2.67 1.49
C THR A 119 -16.73 3.82 1.53
N CYS A 120 -16.25 5.03 1.26
CA CYS A 120 -17.03 6.26 1.26
C CYS A 120 -17.23 6.82 -0.16
N LEU A 121 -16.27 6.59 -1.06
CA LEU A 121 -16.25 7.14 -2.41
C LEU A 121 -15.37 6.25 -3.29
N ILE A 122 -15.75 6.07 -4.55
CA ILE A 122 -14.86 5.56 -5.60
C ILE A 122 -14.88 6.55 -6.76
N VAL A 123 -13.72 6.87 -7.30
CA VAL A 123 -13.56 7.70 -8.49
C VAL A 123 -12.81 6.90 -9.55
N TYR A 124 -13.36 6.83 -10.75
CA TYR A 124 -12.68 6.29 -11.92
C TYR A 124 -12.06 7.44 -12.71
N GLY A 125 -10.74 7.42 -12.86
CA GLY A 125 -10.03 8.36 -13.72
C GLY A 125 -10.32 8.05 -15.19
N GLU A 126 -10.54 9.13 -15.96
CA GLU A 126 -10.67 9.07 -17.43
C GLU A 126 -9.37 8.64 -18.11
#